data_AF-A0A932V7V4-F1
#
_entry.id   AF-A0A932V7V4-F1
#
_cell.length_a   1.000
_cell.length_b   1.000
_cell.length_c   1.000
_cell.angle_alpha   90.00
_cell.angle_beta   90.00
_cell.angle_gamma   90.00
#
_symmetry.space_group_name_H-M   'P 1'
#
loop_
_entity.id
_entity.type
_entity.pdbx_description
1 polymer ?
#
loop_
_entity_poly.entity_id
_entity_poly.type
_entity_poly.pdbx_seq_one_letter_code
_entity_poly.pdbx_strand_id
1 'polypeptide(L)'
;AEEFAANQKTDRAVAQWARESLPPQATVITFGITETLKHFTSFQVVELYNETSASLLARAESAEKFFVLVNVENLREQWQDRAPQINFDALSRARSLRRVAAFGAYTLFAVE
;
A
#
# COMPACT_ATOMS: atom_id res chain seq x y z
N ALA A 1 -10.32 22.84 6.38
CA ALA A 1 -11.52 22.17 5.82
C ALA A 1 -11.32 21.82 4.34
N GLU A 2 -10.77 22.72 3.54
CA GLU A 2 -10.51 22.50 2.11
C GLU A 2 -9.47 21.39 1.83
N GLU A 3 -8.40 21.32 2.62
CA GLU A 3 -7.33 20.30 2.47
C GLU A 3 -7.85 18.87 2.73
N PHE A 4 -8.75 18.69 3.69
CA PHE A 4 -9.37 17.39 3.99
C PHE A 4 -10.25 16.89 2.83
N ALA A 5 -11.05 17.79 2.22
CA ALA A 5 -11.89 17.45 1.09
C ALA A 5 -11.06 17.16 -0.19
N ALA A 6 -9.94 17.86 -0.38
CA ALA A 6 -9.01 17.59 -1.47
C ALA A 6 -8.31 16.23 -1.31
N ASN A 7 -7.88 15.89 -0.09
CA ASN A 7 -7.28 14.60 0.21
C ASN A 7 -8.28 13.45 -0.01
N GLN A 8 -9.54 13.61 0.42
CA GLN A 8 -10.56 12.59 0.20
C GLN A 8 -10.85 12.33 -1.29
N LYS A 9 -10.86 13.39 -2.13
CA LYS A 9 -11.04 13.22 -3.59
C LYS A 9 -9.84 12.48 -4.20
N THR A 10 -8.64 12.80 -3.74
CA THR A 10 -7.40 12.16 -4.21
C THR A 10 -7.36 10.69 -3.83
N ASP A 11 -7.68 10.33 -2.58
CA ASP A 11 -7.69 8.95 -2.12
C ASP A 11 -8.70 8.09 -2.87
N ARG A 12 -9.87 8.66 -3.20
CA ARG A 12 -10.87 7.97 -4.04
C ARG A 12 -10.35 7.73 -5.45
N ALA A 13 -9.68 8.70 -6.05
CA ALA A 13 -9.07 8.54 -7.37
C ALA A 13 -7.99 7.45 -7.35
N VAL A 14 -7.16 7.40 -6.30
CA VAL A 14 -6.16 6.33 -6.11
C VAL A 14 -6.84 4.97 -5.95
N ALA A 15 -7.91 4.87 -5.16
CA ALA A 15 -8.63 3.61 -4.97
C ALA A 15 -9.30 3.11 -6.26
N GLN A 16 -9.88 4.01 -7.04
CA GLN A 16 -10.44 3.66 -8.35
C GLN A 16 -9.34 3.19 -9.31
N TRP A 17 -8.25 3.93 -9.41
CA TRP A 17 -7.10 3.55 -10.25
C TRP A 17 -6.51 2.20 -9.83
N ALA A 18 -6.37 1.95 -8.53
CA ALA A 18 -5.87 0.68 -8.01
C ALA A 18 -6.81 -0.48 -8.38
N ARG A 19 -8.13 -0.28 -8.26
CA ARG A 19 -9.16 -1.25 -8.67
C ARG A 19 -9.06 -1.64 -10.14
N GLU A 20 -8.75 -0.69 -11.00
CA GLU A 20 -8.57 -0.90 -12.44
C GLU A 20 -7.22 -1.57 -12.77
N SER A 21 -6.22 -1.40 -11.90
CA SER A 21 -4.85 -1.89 -12.10
C SER A 21 -4.58 -3.28 -11.55
N LEU A 22 -5.42 -3.78 -10.64
CA LEU A 22 -5.18 -5.02 -9.91
C LEU A 22 -6.33 -6.02 -10.09
N PRO A 23 -6.03 -7.33 -10.03
CA PRO A 23 -7.08 -8.34 -10.04
C PRO A 23 -7.98 -8.20 -8.81
N PRO A 24 -9.27 -8.57 -8.92
CA PRO A 24 -10.15 -8.63 -7.77
C PRO A 24 -9.57 -9.60 -6.72
N GLN A 25 -9.84 -9.32 -5.44
CA GLN A 25 -9.37 -10.13 -4.31
C GLN A 25 -7.85 -10.19 -4.11
N ALA A 26 -7.08 -9.31 -4.78
CA ALA A 26 -5.67 -9.12 -4.46
C ALA A 26 -5.47 -8.73 -2.98
N THR A 27 -4.38 -9.19 -2.38
CA THR A 27 -3.95 -8.68 -1.06
C THR A 27 -3.11 -7.44 -1.28
N VAL A 28 -3.51 -6.32 -0.68
CA VAL A 28 -2.85 -5.03 -0.87
C VAL A 28 -2.44 -4.47 0.49
N ILE A 29 -1.13 -4.42 0.72
CA ILE A 29 -0.54 -3.66 1.82
C ILE A 29 -0.55 -2.17 1.44
N THR A 30 -1.02 -1.31 2.34
CA THR A 30 -1.07 0.13 2.08
C THR A 30 -0.85 0.93 3.37
N PHE A 31 -0.67 2.25 3.22
CA PHE A 31 -0.51 3.16 4.34
C PHE A 31 -1.20 4.49 4.01
N GLY A 32 -2.01 5.01 4.96
CA GLY A 32 -2.70 6.30 4.83
C GLY A 32 -4.03 6.29 4.08
N ILE A 33 -4.30 5.26 3.26
CA ILE A 33 -5.54 5.14 2.46
C ILE A 33 -6.31 3.82 2.66
N THR A 34 -6.01 3.10 3.74
CA THR A 34 -6.56 1.78 4.06
C THR A 34 -8.09 1.75 4.00
N GLU A 35 -8.76 2.66 4.72
CA GLU A 35 -10.23 2.67 4.78
C GLU A 35 -10.86 3.03 3.44
N THR A 36 -10.21 3.89 2.66
CA THR A 36 -10.66 4.23 1.30
C THR A 36 -10.57 3.01 0.39
N LEU A 37 -9.45 2.27 0.42
CA LEU A 37 -9.31 1.04 -0.37
C LEU A 37 -10.31 -0.04 0.05
N LYS A 38 -10.54 -0.22 1.36
CA LYS A 38 -11.55 -1.18 1.86
C LYS A 38 -12.96 -0.84 1.37
N HIS A 39 -13.29 0.45 1.26
CA HIS A 39 -14.62 0.88 0.86
C HIS A 39 -14.86 0.79 -0.66
N PHE A 40 -13.84 1.10 -1.48
CA PHE A 40 -14.01 1.26 -2.93
C PHE A 40 -13.49 0.10 -3.77
N THR A 41 -12.89 -0.93 -3.16
CA THR A 41 -12.28 -2.07 -3.86
C THR A 41 -12.72 -3.40 -3.25
N SER A 42 -12.46 -4.50 -3.95
CA SER A 42 -12.67 -5.87 -3.44
C SER A 42 -11.37 -6.51 -2.92
N PHE A 43 -10.35 -5.69 -2.62
CA PHE A 43 -9.07 -6.18 -2.14
C PHE A 43 -9.13 -6.66 -0.69
N GLN A 44 -8.22 -7.58 -0.35
CA GLN A 44 -7.86 -7.81 1.04
C GLN A 44 -6.84 -6.75 1.46
N VAL A 45 -7.33 -5.65 2.04
CA VAL A 45 -6.49 -4.50 2.39
C VAL A 45 -5.89 -4.67 3.77
N VAL A 46 -4.58 -4.48 3.87
CA VAL A 46 -3.82 -4.57 5.11
C VAL A 46 -3.11 -3.24 5.38
N GLU A 47 -3.25 -2.74 6.61
CA GLU A 47 -2.63 -1.50 7.07
C GLU A 47 -1.18 -1.75 7.48
N LEU A 48 -0.23 -1.17 6.75
CA LEU A 48 1.21 -1.34 6.95
C LEU A 48 1.66 -0.92 8.35
N TYR A 49 1.02 0.10 8.93
CA TYR A 49 1.33 0.57 10.29
C TYR A 49 1.07 -0.51 11.37
N ASN A 50 0.06 -1.35 11.16
CA ASN A 50 -0.36 -2.36 12.14
C ASN A 50 0.41 -3.68 12.02
N GLU A 51 1.30 -3.79 11.05
CA GLU A 51 2.03 -5.02 10.78
C GLU A 51 3.43 -4.99 11.42
N THR A 52 4.04 -6.16 11.46
CA THR A 52 5.46 -6.34 11.78
C THR A 52 6.17 -6.90 10.55
N SER A 53 7.50 -6.81 10.50
CA SER A 53 8.26 -7.47 9.43
C SER A 53 7.93 -8.96 9.30
N ALA A 54 7.78 -9.67 10.43
CA ALA A 54 7.46 -11.10 10.42
C ALA A 54 6.06 -11.38 9.86
N SER A 55 5.05 -10.59 10.25
CA SER A 55 3.69 -10.79 9.76
C SER A 55 3.55 -10.44 8.27
N LEU A 56 4.27 -9.43 7.78
CA LEU A 56 4.31 -9.10 6.35
C LEU A 56 4.90 -10.24 5.52
N LEU A 57 5.99 -10.86 6.00
CA LEU A 57 6.62 -11.98 5.30
C LEU A 57 5.73 -13.21 5.27
N ALA A 58 5.11 -13.56 6.39
CA ALA A 58 4.15 -14.66 6.45
C ALA A 58 2.97 -14.45 5.47
N ARG A 59 2.47 -13.21 5.35
CA ARG A 59 1.43 -12.87 4.36
C ARG A 59 1.93 -13.02 2.93
N ALA A 60 3.13 -12.50 2.64
CA ALA A 60 3.74 -12.59 1.31
C ALA A 60 4.07 -14.03 0.89
N GLU A 61 4.20 -14.96 1.83
CA GLU A 61 4.32 -16.40 1.54
C GLU A 61 2.96 -17.05 1.27
N SER A 62 1.91 -16.63 1.97
CA SER A 62 0.57 -17.22 1.86
C SER A 62 -0.26 -16.72 0.67
N ALA A 63 0.04 -15.54 0.14
CA ALA A 63 -0.76 -14.87 -0.86
C ALA A 63 -0.16 -14.99 -2.26
N GLU A 64 -0.91 -15.55 -3.21
CA GLU A 64 -0.51 -15.65 -4.62
C GLU A 64 -0.44 -14.28 -5.32
N LYS A 65 -1.22 -13.31 -4.85
CA LYS A 65 -1.40 -11.98 -5.45
C LYS A 65 -1.19 -10.90 -4.40
N PHE A 66 0.07 -10.71 -4.01
CA PHE A 66 0.48 -9.80 -2.94
C PHE A 66 1.11 -8.52 -3.51
N PHE A 67 0.50 -7.38 -3.19
CA PHE A 67 0.89 -6.07 -3.70
C PHE A 67 1.10 -5.07 -2.56
N VAL A 68 1.91 -4.05 -2.83
CA VAL A 68 2.12 -2.91 -1.94
C VAL A 68 1.75 -1.63 -2.68
N LEU A 69 0.87 -0.83 -2.11
CA LEU A 69 0.44 0.47 -2.64
C LEU A 69 0.69 1.55 -1.61
N VAL A 70 1.73 2.36 -1.80
CA VAL A 70 2.16 3.35 -0.80
C VAL A 70 2.66 4.64 -1.45
N ASN A 71 2.55 5.75 -0.73
CA ASN A 71 3.31 6.96 -1.03
C ASN A 71 4.72 6.83 -0.44
N VAL A 72 5.70 6.52 -1.29
CA VAL A 72 7.08 6.22 -0.86
C VAL A 72 7.78 7.46 -0.30
N GLU A 73 7.52 8.64 -0.85
CA GLU A 73 8.08 9.89 -0.35
C GLU A 73 7.56 10.19 1.05
N ASN A 74 6.26 10.03 1.28
CA ASN A 74 5.68 10.18 2.61
C ASN A 74 6.29 9.21 3.63
N LEU A 75 6.54 7.95 3.23
CA LEU A 75 7.21 6.99 4.10
C LEU A 75 8.63 7.44 4.48
N ARG A 76 9.39 7.96 3.51
CA ARG A 76 10.78 8.38 3.72
C ARG A 76 10.91 9.71 4.47
N GLU A 77 10.00 10.65 4.25
CA GLU A 77 10.13 12.01 4.78
C GLU A 77 9.39 12.20 6.10
N GLN A 78 8.17 11.66 6.23
CA GLN A 78 7.34 11.86 7.43
C GLN A 78 7.40 10.69 8.40
N TRP A 79 7.68 9.49 7.89
CA TRP A 79 7.72 8.26 8.67
C TRP A 79 9.13 7.68 8.78
N GLN A 80 10.14 8.53 8.62
CA GLN A 80 11.53 8.15 8.77
C GLN A 80 11.78 7.50 10.13
N ASP A 81 12.41 6.33 10.12
CA ASP A 81 12.76 5.49 11.27
C ASP A 81 11.55 5.10 12.14
N ARG A 82 10.35 5.10 11.54
CA ARG A 82 9.09 4.67 12.19
C ARG A 82 8.51 3.42 11.53
N ALA A 83 7.55 2.81 12.22
CA ALA A 83 7.00 1.50 11.86
C ALA A 83 6.63 1.36 10.36
N PRO A 84 5.89 2.27 9.70
CA PRO A 84 5.58 2.13 8.27
C PRO A 84 6.80 2.06 7.36
N GLN A 85 7.80 2.94 7.56
CA GLN A 85 9.01 2.91 6.74
C GLN A 85 9.87 1.68 7.06
N ILE A 86 10.05 1.35 8.34
CA ILE A 86 10.80 0.16 8.78
C ILE A 86 10.18 -1.10 8.17
N ASN A 87 8.85 -1.22 8.22
CA ASN A 87 8.12 -2.36 7.70
C ASN A 87 8.21 -2.45 6.16
N PHE A 88 8.08 -1.32 5.47
CA PHE A 88 8.26 -1.25 4.02
C PHE A 88 9.68 -1.65 3.59
N ASP A 89 10.69 -1.12 4.28
CA ASP A 89 12.10 -1.43 3.99
C ASP A 89 12.42 -2.89 4.32
N ALA A 90 11.89 -3.44 5.41
CA ALA A 90 12.06 -4.84 5.75
C ALA A 90 11.47 -5.77 4.67
N LEU A 91 10.26 -5.47 4.19
CA LEU A 91 9.64 -6.20 3.10
C LEU A 91 10.47 -6.09 1.81
N SER A 92 10.98 -4.89 1.49
CA SER A 92 11.81 -4.65 0.30
C SER A 92 13.19 -5.32 0.35
N ARG A 93 13.73 -5.58 1.54
CA ARG A 93 15.01 -6.30 1.69
C ARG A 93 14.83 -7.81 1.62
N ALA A 94 13.70 -8.31 2.12
CA ALA A 94 13.42 -9.73 2.20
C ALA A 94 12.77 -10.30 0.93
N ARG A 95 12.05 -9.47 0.15
CA ARG A 95 11.37 -9.84 -1.09
C ARG A 95 11.66 -8.83 -2.18
N SER A 96 11.53 -9.25 -3.44
CA SER A 96 11.72 -8.33 -4.56
C SER A 96 10.47 -7.48 -4.75
N LEU A 97 10.59 -6.16 -4.60
CA LEU A 97 9.52 -5.22 -4.93
C LEU A 97 9.68 -4.74 -6.36
N ARG A 98 8.92 -5.33 -7.28
CA ARG A 98 8.89 -4.87 -8.67
C ARG A 98 7.83 -3.79 -8.82
N ARG A 99 8.26 -2.58 -9.20
CA ARG A 99 7.33 -1.49 -9.52
C ARG A 99 6.46 -1.89 -10.71
N VAL A 100 5.14 -1.84 -10.52
CA VAL A 100 4.14 -2.14 -11.54
C VAL A 100 3.67 -0.85 -12.21
N ALA A 101 3.29 0.13 -11.39
CA ALA A 101 2.73 1.40 -11.86
C ALA A 101 2.84 2.49 -10.78
N ALA A 102 2.43 3.72 -11.11
CA ALA A 102 2.26 4.81 -10.15
C ALA A 102 1.12 5.73 -10.57
N PHE A 103 0.50 6.39 -9.58
CA PHE A 103 -0.57 7.37 -9.79
C PHE A 103 -0.51 8.45 -8.72
N GLY A 104 -0.29 9.69 -9.14
CA GLY A 104 0.03 10.77 -8.22
C GLY A 104 1.27 10.41 -7.38
N ALA A 105 1.17 10.57 -6.06
CA ALA A 105 2.24 10.24 -5.12
C ALA A 105 2.32 8.75 -4.77
N TYR A 106 1.35 7.93 -5.18
CA TYR A 106 1.31 6.51 -4.84
C TYR A 106 2.04 5.66 -5.87
N THR A 107 2.83 4.70 -5.40
CA THR A 107 3.49 3.69 -6.22
C THR A 107 2.95 2.31 -5.87
N LEU A 108 2.68 1.53 -6.92
CA LEU A 108 2.23 0.15 -6.83
C LEU A 108 3.40 -0.79 -7.12
N PHE A 109 3.62 -1.75 -6.21
CA PHE A 109 4.62 -2.80 -6.33
C PHE A 109 3.97 -4.18 -6.29
N ALA A 110 4.45 -5.10 -7.12
CA ALA A 110 4.25 -6.52 -6.95
C ALA A 110 5.36 -7.06 -6.04
N VAL A 111 5.00 -7.95 -5.12
CA VAL A 111 5.94 -8.62 -4.22
C VAL A 111 6.24 -10.01 -4.77
N GLU A 112 7.52 -10.27 -5.05
CA GLU A 112 8.02 -11.52 -5.66
C GLU A 112 8.95 -12.26 -4.69
#